data_AF-A0A8B3C860-F1
#
_entry.id   AF-A0A8B3C860-F1
#
_cell.length_a   1.000
_cell.length_b   1.000
_cell.length_c   1.000
_cell.angle_alpha   90.00
_cell.angle_beta   90.00
_cell.angle_gamma   90.00
#
_symmetry.space_group_name_H-M   'P 1'
#
loop_
_entity.id
_entity.type
_entity.pdbx_description
1 polymer ?
#
loop_
_entity_poly.entity_id
_entity_poly.type
_entity_poly.pdbx_seq_one_letter_code
_entity_poly.pdbx_strand_id
1 'polypeptide(L)' 'MRPVRFSSSLYSSEHSQHFDAENAEARLTKDEKGPGGFQLFIDQIPILRWFRQKAKEFLEHIGIKIKDREQGRGMGMR' A
#
# COMPACT_ATOMS: atom_id res chain seq x y z
N MET A 1 15.46 -12.50 -2.71
CA MET A 1 16.28 -11.28 -2.58
C MET A 1 16.35 -10.91 -1.10
N ARG A 2 17.42 -10.25 -0.64
CA ARG A 2 17.56 -9.86 0.77
C ARG A 2 16.68 -8.63 1.04
N PRO A 3 15.96 -8.58 2.17
CA PRO A 3 15.21 -7.39 2.57
C PRO A 3 16.17 -6.23 2.91
N VAL A 4 15.68 -5.01 2.78
CA VAL A 4 16.40 -3.77 3.10
C VAL A 4 15.59 -2.97 4.10
N ARG A 5 16.21 -2.56 5.21
CA ARG A 5 15.59 -1.63 6.16
C ARG A 5 15.85 -0.20 5.74
N PHE A 6 14.86 0.66 5.89
CA PHE A 6 14.95 2.06 5.51
C PHE A 6 14.10 2.95 6.42
N SER A 7 14.38 4.24 6.38
CA SER A 7 13.53 5.28 7.01
C SER A 7 13.53 6.48 6.08
N SER A 8 12.41 6.70 5.38
CA SER A 8 12.28 7.72 4.35
C SER A 8 10.81 7.96 4.02
N SER A 9 10.54 9.08 3.35
CA SER A 9 9.26 9.33 2.71
C SER A 9 9.14 8.57 1.38
N LEU A 10 7.96 7.99 1.12
CA LEU A 10 7.61 7.29 -0.11
C LEU A 10 6.46 8.00 -0.82
N TYR A 11 6.63 8.28 -2.11
CA TYR A 11 5.59 8.89 -2.94
C TYR A 11 4.61 7.84 -3.48
N SER A 12 3.30 8.06 -3.27
CA SER A 12 2.24 7.30 -3.94
C SER A 12 1.67 8.10 -5.10
N SER A 13 1.79 7.55 -6.31
CA SER A 13 1.08 8.11 -7.47
C SER A 13 -0.44 7.91 -7.40
N GLU A 14 -0.93 6.87 -6.70
CA GLU A 14 -2.39 6.64 -6.54
C GLU A 14 -3.05 7.75 -5.71
N HIS A 15 -2.30 8.32 -4.76
CA HIS A 15 -2.81 9.36 -3.84
C HIS A 15 -2.21 10.75 -4.10
N SER A 16 -1.25 10.87 -5.02
CA SER A 16 -0.48 12.10 -5.26
C SER A 16 0.10 12.71 -3.98
N GLN A 17 0.57 11.85 -3.08
CA GLN A 17 1.01 12.24 -1.74
C GLN A 17 2.21 11.41 -1.28
N HIS A 18 3.03 12.03 -0.43
CA HIS A 18 4.14 11.39 0.26
C HIS A 18 3.69 10.82 1.62
N PHE A 19 4.19 9.63 1.95
CA PHE A 19 3.92 8.95 3.22
C PHE A 19 5.23 8.56 3.88
N ASP A 20 5.37 8.89 5.16
CA ASP A 20 6.56 8.53 5.92
C ASP A 20 6.56 7.04 6.30
N ALA A 21 7.71 6.41 6.08
CA ALA A 21 8.00 5.05 6.49
C ALA A 21 9.20 5.07 7.44
N GLU A 22 8.95 4.74 8.71
CA GLU A 22 9.97 4.71 9.76
C GLU A 22 10.35 3.27 10.08
N ASN A 23 11.66 2.98 10.11
CA ASN A 23 12.22 1.64 10.36
C ASN A 23 11.53 0.50 9.56
N ALA A 24 11.10 0.79 8.34
CA ALA A 24 10.35 -0.13 7.51
C ALA A 24 11.28 -1.11 6.79
N GLU A 25 10.76 -2.30 6.46
CA GLU A 25 11.46 -3.32 5.69
C GLU A 25 10.89 -3.42 4.26
N ALA A 26 11.72 -3.13 3.25
CA ALA A 26 11.40 -3.38 1.85
C ALA A 26 11.92 -4.76 1.43
N ARG A 27 11.08 -5.57 0.76
CA ARG A 27 11.52 -6.81 0.12
C ARG A 27 10.86 -7.03 -1.23
N LEU A 28 11.62 -7.66 -2.13
CA LEU A 28 11.10 -8.18 -3.40
C LEU A 28 10.90 -9.69 -3.29
N THR A 29 9.69 -10.14 -3.64
CA THR A 29 9.39 -11.57 -3.86
C THR A 29 9.17 -11.80 -5.34
N LYS A 30 9.44 -13.03 -5.81
CA LYS A 30 9.06 -13.42 -7.17
C LYS A 30 7.54 -13.50 -7.26
N ASP A 31 6.99 -12.98 -8.34
CA ASP A 31 5.58 -13.11 -8.69
C ASP A 31 5.49 -13.23 -10.22
N GLU A 32 5.38 -14.46 -10.73
CA GLU A 32 5.42 -14.76 -12.17
C GLU A 32 4.23 -14.15 -12.95
N LYS A 33 3.18 -13.77 -12.22
CA LYS A 33 1.97 -13.13 -12.78
C LYS A 33 2.08 -11.60 -12.80
N GLY A 34 3.01 -11.03 -12.04
CA GLY A 34 3.17 -9.60 -11.85
C GLY A 34 4.04 -8.97 -12.93
N PRO A 35 3.90 -7.64 -13.16
CA PRO A 35 4.77 -6.92 -14.07
C PRO A 35 6.23 -7.04 -13.63
N GLY A 36 7.09 -7.47 -14.55
CA GLY A 36 8.52 -7.67 -14.27
C GLY A 36 8.85 -8.90 -13.44
N GLY A 37 7.87 -9.76 -13.10
CA GLY A 37 8.12 -11.03 -12.40
C GLY A 37 8.36 -10.90 -10.89
N PHE A 38 8.11 -9.73 -10.31
CA PHE A 38 8.32 -9.46 -8.88
C PHE A 38 7.19 -8.63 -8.27
N GLN A 39 7.00 -8.82 -6.97
CA GLN A 39 6.12 -8.00 -6.14
C GLN A 39 6.94 -7.34 -5.03
N LEU A 40 6.77 -6.04 -4.87
CA LEU A 40 7.35 -5.26 -3.77
C LEU A 40 6.43 -5.29 -2.55
N PHE A 41 7.04 -5.51 -1.39
CA PHE A 41 6.40 -5.45 -0.08
C PHE A 41 7.14 -4.46 0.81
N ILE A 42 6.37 -3.74 1.63
CA ILE A 42 6.86 -2.95 2.77
C ILE A 42 6.26 -3.57 4.03
N ASP A 43 7.08 -3.94 5.01
CA ASP A 43 6.66 -4.61 6.25
C ASP A 43 5.76 -5.83 6.01
N GLN A 44 6.09 -6.63 4.99
CA GLN A 44 5.34 -7.81 4.56
C GLN A 44 3.94 -7.52 3.98
N ILE A 45 3.64 -6.25 3.69
CA ILE A 45 2.40 -5.81 3.04
C ILE A 45 2.71 -5.44 1.58
N PRO A 46 1.93 -5.92 0.58
CA PRO A 46 2.12 -5.50 -0.81
C PRO A 46 2.09 -3.98 -0.94
N ILE A 47 3.03 -3.37 -1.67
CA ILE A 47 3.24 -1.91 -1.70
C ILE A 47 1.96 -1.10 -1.95
N LEU A 48 1.08 -1.56 -2.86
CA LEU A 48 -0.18 -0.87 -3.15
C LEU A 48 -1.15 -0.91 -1.96
N ARG A 49 -1.20 -2.03 -1.24
CA ARG A 49 -2.02 -2.15 -0.03
C ARG A 49 -1.43 -1.32 1.11
N TRP A 50 -0.10 -1.27 1.23
CA TRP A 50 0.59 -0.42 2.21
C TRP A 50 0.24 1.06 2.02
N PHE A 51 0.29 1.56 0.78
CA PHE A 51 -0.10 2.94 0.47
C PHE A 51 -1.56 3.24 0.82
N ARG A 52 -2.49 2.33 0.51
CA ARG A 52 -3.90 2.49 0.85
C ARG A 52 -4.14 2.58 2.36
N GLN A 53 -3.40 1.79 3.14
CA GLN A 53 -3.44 1.88 4.60
C GLN A 53 -2.92 3.25 5.07
N LYS A 54 -1.76 3.69 4.58
CA LYS A 54 -1.19 5.00 4.92
C LYS A 54 -2.10 6.17 4.54
N ALA A 55 -2.77 6.10 3.40
CA ALA A 55 -3.75 7.10 2.98
C ALA A 55 -4.97 7.13 3.91
N LYS A 56 -5.46 5.96 4.35
CA LYS A 56 -6.54 5.87 5.33
C LYS A 56 -6.12 6.47 6.67
N GLU A 57 -4.95 6.09 7.19
CA GLU A 57 -4.38 6.65 8.42
C GLU A 57 -4.27 8.18 8.34
N PHE A 58 -3.76 8.71 7.22
CA PHE A 58 -3.65 10.14 6.98
C PHE A 58 -5.01 10.84 7.00
N LEU A 59 -6.00 10.31 6.28
CA LEU A 59 -7.35 10.87 6.22
C LEU A 59 -8.04 10.85 7.60
N GLU A 60 -7.88 9.75 8.35
CA GLU A 60 -8.39 9.65 9.72
C GLU A 60 -7.71 10.67 10.65
N HIS A 61 -6.40 10.88 10.51
CA HIS A 61 -5.65 11.87 11.29
C HIS A 61 -6.15 13.30 11.07
N ILE A 62 -6.57 13.65 9.86
CA ILE A 62 -7.16 14.96 9.55
C ILE A 62 -8.68 15.03 9.77
N GLY A 63 -9.27 14.01 10.42
CA GLY A 63 -10.68 13.99 10.82
C GLY A 63 -11.66 13.50 9.75
N ILE A 64 -11.18 13.00 8.61
CA ILE A 64 -12.00 12.43 7.54
C ILE A 64 -12.17 10.92 7.79
N LYS A 65 -13.35 10.52 8.27
CA LYS A 65 -13.69 9.10 8.43
C LYS A 65 -14.08 8.48 7.09
N ILE A 66 -13.18 7.69 6.51
CA ILE A 66 -13.53 6.84 5.36
C ILE A 66 -14.37 5.68 5.87
N LYS A 67 -15.65 5.59 5.47
CA LYS A 67 -16.43 4.37 5.65
C LYS A 67 -15.81 3.31 4.75
N ASP A 68 -15.30 2.26 5.39
CA ASP A 68 -14.70 1.10 4.72
C ASP A 68 -15.74 0.51 3.76
N ARG A 69 -15.63 0.82 2.47
CA ARG A 69 -16.50 0.29 1.43
C ARG A 69 -15.88 -0.99 0.86
N GLU A 70 -15.34 -1.86 1.70
CA GLU A 70 -14.96 -3.20 1.28
C GLU A 70 -16.18 -4.13 1.39
N GLN A 71 -17.08 -4.04 0.40
CA GLN A 71 -17.88 -5.14 -0.19
C GLN A 71 -19.04 -4.58 -1.03
N GLY A 72 -18.71 -4.10 -2.23
CA GLY A 72 -19.66 -3.83 -3.30
C GLY A 72 -19.33 -4.63 -4.57
N ARG A 73 -18.74 -5.82 -4.43
CA ARG A 73 -18.63 -6.80 -5.52
C ARG A 73 -19.67 -7.87 -5.28
N GLY A 74 -20.91 -7.59 -5.64
CA GLY A 74 -22.00 -8.56 -5.53
C GLY A 74 -23.39 -7.96 -5.46
N MET A 75 -23.72 -6.95 -6.27
CA MET A 75 -25.12 -6.60 -6.52
C MET A 75 -25.27 -5.90 -7.87
N GLY A 76 -25.84 -6.63 -8.83
CA GLY A 76 -26.58 -6.06 -9.96
C GLY A 76 -25.83 -5.96 -11.28
N MET A 77 -25.95 -6.99 -12.11
CA MET A 77 -26.43 -6.89 -13.51
C MET A 77 -26.57 -8.29 -14.10
N ARG A 78 -27.66 -8.99 -13.75
CA ARG A 78 -28.44 -9.90 -14.60
C ARG A 78 -29.87 -9.91 -14.11
#